data_AF-Q5C4Y0-F1
#
_entry.id   AF-Q5C4Y0-F1
#
_cell.length_a   1.000
_cell.length_b   1.000
_cell.length_c   1.000
_cell.angle_alpha   90.00
_cell.angle_beta   90.00
_cell.angle_gamma   90.00
#
_symmetry.space_group_name_H-M   'P 1'
#
loop_
_entity.id
_entity.type
_entity.pdbx_description
1 polymer ?
#
loop_
_entity_poly.entity_id
_entity_poly.type
_entity_poly.pdbx_seq_one_letter_code
_entity_poly.pdbx_strand_id
1 'polypeptide(L)'
;FEAESVRKVCSLIDEYVACRDIESLEKELTYLCFLLKDNDLPYVVEWLCNWLKKLCLLGDNVMLLTFEKGLCEISSSCDCDECLLLLQNYLSTSEDVECFIRILKPVSLCAAKVGLKYFGRIREIFLSCEKLVNKVSGNDLFSALSASSGFFCNLITPNSVTLLNSADKSFLQHHTLHMVSMVIYINSNNSEKLVLPFIRNLSVVSEGLYT
;
A
#
# COMPACT_ATOMS: atom_id res chain seq x y z
N PHE A 1 -28.00 -0.36 25.41
CA PHE A 1 -26.71 -0.44 24.70
C PHE A 1 -26.41 0.96 24.18
N GLU A 2 -25.62 1.74 24.91
CA GLU A 2 -25.07 2.98 24.33
C GLU A 2 -24.17 2.57 23.17
N ALA A 3 -24.36 3.17 22.00
CA ALA A 3 -23.46 2.95 20.88
C ALA A 3 -22.05 3.37 21.32
N GLU A 4 -21.14 2.41 21.44
CA GLU A 4 -19.76 2.70 21.75
C GLU A 4 -19.19 3.58 20.63
N SER A 5 -18.51 4.66 20.99
CA SER A 5 -17.94 5.56 19.99
C SER A 5 -16.66 4.94 19.45
N VAL A 6 -16.43 5.08 18.14
CA VAL A 6 -15.16 4.74 17.47
C VAL A 6 -13.94 5.24 18.25
N ARG A 7 -14.02 6.45 18.83
CA ARG A 7 -12.94 7.02 19.63
C ARG A 7 -12.65 6.26 20.92
N LYS A 8 -13.68 5.69 21.55
CA LYS A 8 -13.52 4.85 22.75
C LYS A 8 -12.78 3.55 22.40
N VAL A 9 -13.17 2.91 21.30
CA VAL A 9 -12.48 1.69 20.81
C VAL A 9 -11.02 1.98 20.47
N CYS A 10 -10.73 3.09 19.77
CA CYS A 10 -9.34 3.52 19.53
C CYS A 10 -8.56 3.75 20.84
N SER A 11 -9.17 4.35 21.86
CA SER A 11 -8.53 4.55 23.16
C SER A 11 -8.24 3.23 23.87
N LEU A 12 -9.15 2.25 23.79
CA LEU A 12 -8.91 0.90 24.34
C LEU A 12 -7.77 0.21 23.61
N ILE A 13 -7.71 0.34 22.28
CA ILE A 13 -6.58 -0.17 21.51
C ILE A 13 -5.26 0.50 21.96
N ASP A 14 -5.25 1.82 22.18
CA ASP A 14 -4.06 2.52 22.69
C ASP A 14 -3.59 1.92 24.04
N GLU A 15 -4.51 1.55 24.92
CA GLU A 15 -4.21 0.87 26.19
C GLU A 15 -3.64 -0.54 25.97
N TYR A 16 -4.23 -1.33 25.07
CA TYR A 16 -3.75 -2.68 24.74
C TYR A 16 -2.37 -2.67 24.09
N VAL A 17 -2.09 -1.67 23.26
CA VAL A 17 -0.74 -1.45 22.72
C VAL A 17 0.25 -1.15 23.86
N ALA A 18 -0.13 -0.31 24.83
CA ALA A 18 0.75 0.03 25.95
C ALA A 18 1.09 -1.17 26.83
N CYS A 19 0.14 -2.11 27.05
CA CYS A 19 0.38 -3.32 27.83
C CYS A 19 0.87 -4.52 27.00
N ARG A 20 1.02 -4.36 25.68
CA ARG A 20 1.40 -5.42 24.72
C ARG A 20 0.44 -6.61 24.67
N ASP A 21 -0.85 -6.37 24.90
CA ASP A 21 -1.89 -7.40 24.79
C ASP A 21 -2.37 -7.54 23.34
N ILE A 22 -1.73 -8.46 22.61
CA ILE A 22 -2.00 -8.69 21.18
C ILE A 22 -3.37 -9.31 20.94
N GLU A 23 -3.85 -10.18 21.84
CA GLU A 23 -5.13 -10.87 21.66
C GLU A 23 -6.30 -9.87 21.78
N SER A 24 -6.26 -9.03 22.81
CA SER A 24 -7.25 -7.96 22.99
C SER A 24 -7.16 -6.92 21.86
N LEU A 25 -5.94 -6.57 21.43
CA LEU A 25 -5.71 -5.68 20.29
C LEU A 25 -6.38 -6.19 19.00
N GLU A 26 -6.17 -7.46 18.65
CA GLU A 26 -6.77 -8.05 17.44
C GLU A 26 -8.29 -8.01 17.50
N LYS A 27 -8.86 -8.36 18.65
CA LYS A 27 -10.30 -8.35 18.87
C LYS A 27 -10.89 -6.95 18.71
N GLU A 28 -10.27 -5.93 19.32
CA GLU A 28 -10.77 -4.56 19.22
C GLU A 28 -10.57 -3.97 17.83
N LEU A 29 -9.52 -4.31 17.09
CA LEU A 29 -9.35 -3.90 15.69
C LEU A 29 -10.45 -4.49 14.79
N THR A 30 -10.79 -5.77 14.98
CA THR A 30 -11.93 -6.37 14.27
C THR A 30 -13.25 -5.70 14.65
N TYR A 31 -13.44 -5.40 15.94
CA TYR A 31 -14.64 -4.69 16.40
C TYR A 31 -14.73 -3.26 15.83
N LEU A 32 -13.60 -2.55 15.76
CA LEU A 32 -13.49 -1.24 15.13
C LEU A 32 -13.94 -1.27 13.67
N CYS A 33 -13.53 -2.29 12.90
CA CYS A 33 -13.96 -2.47 11.51
C CYS A 33 -15.47 -2.67 11.39
N PHE A 34 -16.09 -3.42 12.31
CA PHE A 34 -17.54 -3.63 12.34
C PHE A 34 -18.32 -2.35 12.72
N LEU A 35 -17.77 -1.55 13.63
CA LEU A 35 -18.40 -0.33 14.14
C LEU A 35 -18.29 0.84 13.14
N LEU A 36 -17.28 0.81 12.27
CA LEU A 36 -16.90 1.93 11.42
C LEU A 36 -18.06 2.39 10.52
N LYS A 37 -18.30 3.69 10.50
CA LYS A 37 -19.14 4.36 9.51
C LYS A 37 -18.25 5.22 8.62
N ASP A 38 -18.71 5.53 7.41
CA ASP A 38 -17.91 6.30 6.44
C ASP A 38 -17.42 7.64 7.03
N ASN A 39 -18.26 8.33 7.81
CA ASN A 39 -17.87 9.59 8.47
C ASN A 39 -16.71 9.46 9.49
N ASP A 40 -16.47 8.26 10.02
CA ASP A 40 -15.40 7.98 10.98
C ASP A 40 -14.08 7.56 10.27
N LEU A 41 -14.15 7.25 8.97
CA LEU A 41 -13.04 6.72 8.19
C LEU A 41 -11.81 7.65 8.18
N PRO A 42 -11.92 8.98 7.98
CA PRO A 42 -10.76 9.87 8.03
C PRO A 42 -9.99 9.78 9.35
N TYR A 43 -10.73 9.77 10.47
CA TYR A 43 -10.14 9.70 11.81
C TYR A 43 -9.44 8.35 12.04
N VAL A 44 -10.08 7.24 11.68
CA VAL A 44 -9.51 5.90 11.94
C VAL A 44 -8.32 5.61 11.05
N VAL A 45 -8.38 5.98 9.76
CA VAL A 45 -7.23 5.82 8.85
C VAL A 45 -6.04 6.64 9.33
N GLU A 46 -6.25 7.90 9.73
CA GLU A 46 -5.19 8.73 10.33
C GLU A 46 -4.61 8.07 11.59
N TRP A 47 -5.46 7.63 12.50
CA TRP A 47 -5.03 7.01 13.75
C TRP A 47 -4.24 5.72 13.52
N LEU A 48 -4.67 4.83 12.61
CA LEU A 48 -3.95 3.61 12.24
C LEU A 48 -2.61 3.92 11.56
N CYS A 49 -2.58 4.84 10.60
CA CYS A 49 -1.34 5.23 9.92
C CYS A 49 -0.32 5.84 10.89
N ASN A 50 -0.79 6.62 11.87
CA ASN A 50 0.06 7.17 12.93
C ASN A 50 0.66 6.07 13.83
N TRP A 51 -0.12 5.03 14.16
CA TRP A 51 0.39 3.88 14.88
C TRP A 51 1.39 3.07 14.06
N LEU A 52 1.10 2.78 12.79
CA LEU A 52 2.05 2.11 11.90
C LEU A 52 3.39 2.83 11.85
N LYS A 53 3.37 4.16 11.69
CA LYS A 53 4.59 4.98 11.71
C LYS A 53 5.37 4.83 13.01
N LYS A 54 4.69 4.88 14.18
CA LYS A 54 5.34 4.69 15.48
C LYS A 54 5.93 3.28 15.63
N LEU A 55 5.19 2.26 15.19
CA LEU A 55 5.59 0.85 15.33
C LEU A 55 6.77 0.51 14.41
N CYS A 56 6.85 1.08 13.21
CA CYS A 56 8.03 0.96 12.33
C CYS A 56 9.30 1.48 13.04
N LEU A 57 9.20 2.63 13.73
CA LEU A 57 10.33 3.18 14.48
C LEU A 57 10.74 2.34 15.70
N LEU A 58 9.77 1.65 16.31
CA LEU A 58 10.01 0.80 17.48
C LEU A 58 10.49 -0.62 17.13
N GLY A 59 10.32 -1.04 15.86
CA GLY A 59 10.67 -2.39 15.40
C GLY A 59 9.82 -3.51 16.02
N ASP A 60 8.62 -3.20 16.52
CA ASP A 60 7.71 -4.21 17.09
C ASP A 60 6.92 -4.90 15.97
N ASN A 61 7.53 -5.93 15.39
CA ASN A 61 6.97 -6.63 14.23
C ASN A 61 5.61 -7.26 14.48
N VAL A 62 5.31 -7.71 15.72
CA VAL A 62 4.03 -8.36 16.02
C VAL A 62 2.92 -7.33 15.98
N MET A 63 3.06 -6.23 16.70
CA MET A 63 2.08 -5.14 16.66
C MET A 63 1.95 -4.53 15.27
N LEU A 64 3.08 -4.36 14.58
CA LEU A 64 3.09 -3.79 13.23
C LEU A 64 2.22 -4.61 12.28
N LEU A 65 2.35 -5.94 12.31
CA LEU A 65 1.53 -6.85 11.49
C LEU A 65 0.06 -6.80 11.87
N THR A 66 -0.25 -6.69 13.17
CA THR A 66 -1.64 -6.57 13.65
C THR A 66 -2.30 -5.29 13.16
N PHE A 67 -1.61 -4.14 13.24
CA PHE A 67 -2.10 -2.87 12.71
C PHE A 67 -2.22 -2.86 11.17
N GLU A 68 -1.25 -3.46 10.47
CA GLU A 68 -1.30 -3.60 9.01
C GLU A 68 -2.53 -4.42 8.59
N LYS A 69 -2.83 -5.51 9.30
CA LYS A 69 -4.01 -6.35 9.06
C LYS A 69 -5.31 -5.57 9.28
N GLY A 70 -5.42 -4.83 10.37
CA GLY A 70 -6.57 -3.98 10.65
C GLY A 70 -6.79 -2.94 9.54
N LEU A 71 -5.72 -2.28 9.08
CA LEU A 71 -5.82 -1.31 8.00
C LEU A 71 -6.25 -1.96 6.66
N CYS A 72 -5.73 -3.15 6.35
CA CYS A 72 -6.16 -3.92 5.17
C CYS A 72 -7.65 -4.31 5.22
N GLU A 73 -8.17 -4.63 6.41
CA GLU A 73 -9.56 -4.99 6.61
C GLU A 73 -10.50 -3.79 6.41
N ILE A 74 -10.12 -2.61 6.89
CA ILE A 74 -10.81 -1.35 6.62
C ILE A 74 -10.82 -1.04 5.11
N SER A 75 -9.66 -1.11 4.46
CA SER A 75 -9.54 -0.92 3.00
C SER A 75 -10.41 -1.89 2.19
N SER A 76 -10.69 -3.07 2.75
CA SER A 76 -11.52 -4.10 2.13
C SER A 76 -13.01 -3.93 2.40
N SER A 77 -13.42 -3.21 3.44
CA SER A 77 -14.80 -3.23 3.94
C SER A 77 -15.54 -1.89 3.83
N CYS A 78 -14.82 -0.77 3.82
CA CYS A 78 -15.40 0.58 3.84
C CYS A 78 -15.43 1.23 2.44
N ASP A 79 -15.87 2.49 2.36
CA ASP A 79 -15.78 3.28 1.13
C ASP A 79 -14.34 3.28 0.60
N CYS A 80 -14.17 2.58 -0.53
CA CYS A 80 -12.88 2.35 -1.14
C CYS A 80 -12.30 3.63 -1.74
N ASP A 81 -13.12 4.53 -2.28
CA ASP A 81 -12.64 5.75 -2.93
C ASP A 81 -12.11 6.72 -1.87
N GLU A 82 -12.83 6.90 -0.76
CA GLU A 82 -12.39 7.74 0.35
C GLU A 82 -11.15 7.15 1.04
N CYS A 83 -11.16 5.84 1.33
CA CYS A 83 -10.02 5.15 1.93
C CYS A 83 -8.75 5.28 1.05
N LEU A 84 -8.90 5.13 -0.26
CA LEU A 84 -7.81 5.28 -1.22
C LEU A 84 -7.19 6.69 -1.16
N LEU A 85 -8.01 7.73 -1.15
CA LEU A 85 -7.54 9.13 -1.11
C LEU A 85 -6.78 9.42 0.18
N LEU A 86 -7.31 8.97 1.32
CA LEU A 86 -6.66 9.14 2.62
C LEU A 86 -5.31 8.44 2.64
N LEU A 87 -5.25 7.18 2.23
CA LEU A 87 -4.02 6.39 2.23
C LEU A 87 -2.98 6.90 1.23
N GLN A 88 -3.38 7.43 0.07
CA GLN A 88 -2.47 8.06 -0.89
C GLN A 88 -1.77 9.28 -0.30
N ASN A 89 -2.48 10.09 0.48
CA ASN A 89 -1.87 11.24 1.16
C ASN A 89 -0.78 10.78 2.14
N TYR A 90 -1.02 9.72 2.91
CA TYR A 90 -0.01 9.14 3.80
C TYR A 90 1.17 8.54 3.03
N LEU A 91 0.90 7.81 1.95
CA LEU A 91 1.94 7.21 1.12
C LEU A 91 2.87 8.28 0.51
N SER A 92 2.31 9.38 0.01
CA SER A 92 3.06 10.47 -0.66
C SER A 92 3.99 11.25 0.29
N THR A 93 3.70 11.20 1.59
CA THR A 93 4.42 11.90 2.67
C THR A 93 5.28 10.96 3.51
N SER A 94 5.23 9.65 3.28
CA SER A 94 6.08 8.69 4.00
C SER A 94 7.54 8.81 3.56
N GLU A 95 8.42 9.06 4.53
CA GLU A 95 9.88 9.07 4.33
C GLU A 95 10.53 7.76 4.79
N ASP A 96 9.83 7.02 5.66
CA ASP A 96 10.26 5.72 6.16
C ASP A 96 9.85 4.60 5.19
N VAL A 97 10.81 3.77 4.81
CA VAL A 97 10.64 2.71 3.81
C VAL A 97 9.73 1.61 4.32
N GLU A 98 9.90 1.21 5.58
CA GLU A 98 9.06 0.18 6.17
C GLU A 98 7.61 0.64 6.24
N CYS A 99 7.36 1.83 6.78
CA CYS A 99 6.03 2.44 6.83
C CYS A 99 5.40 2.57 5.44
N PHE A 100 6.17 3.04 4.44
CA PHE A 100 5.70 3.13 3.07
C PHE A 100 5.23 1.77 2.53
N ILE A 101 6.03 0.73 2.71
CA ILE A 101 5.71 -0.63 2.25
C ILE A 101 4.44 -1.16 2.93
N ARG A 102 4.30 -0.91 4.23
CA ARG A 102 3.13 -1.32 5.02
C ARG A 102 1.86 -0.60 4.58
N ILE A 103 1.93 0.68 4.24
CA ILE A 103 0.81 1.46 3.70
C ILE A 103 0.49 1.09 2.25
N LEU A 104 1.49 0.74 1.44
CA LEU A 104 1.28 0.37 0.03
C LEU A 104 0.36 -0.85 -0.12
N LYS A 105 0.34 -1.76 0.84
CA LYS A 105 -0.53 -2.95 0.82
C LYS A 105 -2.02 -2.63 0.93
N PRO A 106 -2.53 -1.91 1.95
CA PRO A 106 -3.93 -1.46 1.99
C PRO A 106 -4.26 -0.53 0.81
N VAL A 107 -3.33 0.32 0.37
CA VAL A 107 -3.49 1.11 -0.87
C VAL A 107 -3.73 0.19 -2.08
N SER A 108 -3.00 -0.92 -2.20
CA SER A 108 -3.19 -1.90 -3.27
C SER A 108 -4.59 -2.50 -3.29
N LEU A 109 -5.18 -2.76 -2.12
CA LEU A 109 -6.52 -3.33 -2.01
C LEU A 109 -7.56 -2.34 -2.50
N CYS A 110 -7.45 -1.09 -2.10
CA CYS A 110 -8.33 -0.04 -2.60
C CYS A 110 -8.13 0.21 -4.10
N ALA A 111 -6.89 0.33 -4.55
CA ALA A 111 -6.57 0.57 -5.96
C ALA A 111 -7.06 -0.57 -6.87
N ALA A 112 -7.04 -1.82 -6.42
CA ALA A 112 -7.54 -2.97 -7.17
C ALA A 112 -9.05 -2.88 -7.42
N LYS A 113 -9.83 -2.37 -6.44
CA LYS A 113 -11.27 -2.15 -6.58
C LYS A 113 -11.60 -0.98 -7.50
N VAL A 114 -10.85 0.12 -7.39
CA VAL A 114 -10.99 1.28 -8.30
C VAL A 114 -10.66 0.88 -9.74
N GLY A 115 -9.57 0.12 -9.89
CA GLY A 115 -9.10 -0.44 -11.15
C GLY A 115 -8.45 0.58 -12.09
N LEU A 116 -7.71 0.07 -13.08
CA LEU A 116 -7.01 0.89 -14.08
C LEU A 116 -7.95 1.74 -14.94
N LYS A 117 -9.26 1.42 -15.03
CA LYS A 117 -10.25 2.25 -15.72
C LYS A 117 -10.32 3.70 -15.22
N TYR A 118 -9.98 3.93 -13.95
CA TYR A 118 -9.90 5.27 -13.36
C TYR A 118 -8.45 5.63 -13.04
N PHE A 119 -7.55 5.42 -14.01
CA PHE A 119 -6.11 5.56 -13.82
C PHE A 119 -5.69 6.87 -13.16
N GLY A 120 -6.33 7.99 -13.53
CA GLY A 120 -6.06 9.29 -12.92
C GLY A 120 -6.19 9.32 -11.39
N ARG A 121 -7.01 8.44 -10.80
CA ARG A 121 -7.19 8.33 -9.34
C ARG A 121 -6.09 7.53 -8.64
N ILE A 122 -5.34 6.69 -9.35
CA ILE A 122 -4.31 5.82 -8.78
C ILE A 122 -2.90 6.15 -9.27
N ARG A 123 -2.78 7.05 -10.26
CA ARG A 123 -1.51 7.47 -10.85
C ARG A 123 -0.49 7.98 -9.82
N GLU A 124 -0.94 8.71 -8.82
CA GLU A 124 -0.08 9.24 -7.74
C GLU A 124 0.60 8.15 -6.91
N ILE A 125 0.02 6.94 -6.85
CA ILE A 125 0.64 5.79 -6.16
C ILE A 125 1.90 5.36 -6.92
N PHE A 126 1.82 5.27 -8.25
CA PHE A 126 2.96 4.94 -9.09
C PHE A 126 4.07 5.97 -8.94
N LEU A 127 3.73 7.27 -8.98
CA LEU A 127 4.69 8.35 -8.75
C LEU A 127 5.32 8.31 -7.36
N SER A 128 4.55 7.94 -6.33
CA SER A 128 5.06 7.75 -4.97
C SER A 128 6.07 6.61 -4.90
N CYS A 129 5.84 5.49 -5.60
CA CYS A 129 6.80 4.40 -5.73
C CYS A 129 8.10 4.86 -6.42
N GLU A 130 8.01 5.60 -7.55
CA GLU A 130 9.20 6.15 -8.22
C GLU A 130 9.99 7.07 -7.29
N LYS A 131 9.30 7.99 -6.61
CA LYS A 131 9.89 8.94 -5.67
C LYS A 131 10.64 8.22 -4.56
N LEU A 132 10.10 7.11 -4.03
CA LEU A 132 10.77 6.35 -2.99
C LEU A 132 12.03 5.65 -3.52
N VAL A 133 11.93 4.89 -4.61
CA VAL A 133 13.08 4.10 -5.12
C VAL A 133 14.24 4.99 -5.57
N ASN A 134 13.97 6.23 -5.99
CA ASN A 134 15.01 7.20 -6.33
C ASN A 134 15.75 7.78 -5.11
N LYS A 135 15.22 7.60 -3.89
CA LYS A 135 15.80 8.17 -2.65
C LYS A 135 16.53 7.14 -1.79
N VAL A 136 16.38 5.86 -2.07
CA VAL A 136 16.86 4.77 -1.20
C VAL A 136 17.86 3.89 -1.93
N SER A 137 18.64 3.11 -1.18
CA SER A 137 19.68 2.23 -1.73
C SER A 137 19.80 0.93 -0.93
N GLY A 138 20.54 -0.05 -1.45
CA GLY A 138 20.80 -1.30 -0.73
C GLY A 138 19.52 -2.10 -0.43
N ASN A 139 19.39 -2.55 0.82
CA ASN A 139 18.24 -3.37 1.26
C ASN A 139 16.91 -2.61 1.22
N ASP A 140 16.94 -1.30 1.45
CA ASP A 140 15.74 -0.47 1.40
C ASP A 140 15.21 -0.35 -0.03
N LEU A 141 16.12 -0.20 -1.00
CA LEU A 141 15.77 -0.22 -2.42
C LEU A 141 15.18 -1.57 -2.83
N PHE A 142 15.77 -2.67 -2.37
CA PHE A 142 15.22 -4.00 -2.62
C PHE A 142 13.81 -4.15 -2.05
N SER A 143 13.60 -3.75 -0.79
CA SER A 143 12.30 -3.84 -0.12
C SER A 143 11.25 -2.96 -0.81
N ALA A 144 11.60 -1.73 -1.17
CA ALA A 144 10.72 -0.80 -1.88
C ALA A 144 10.33 -1.34 -3.27
N LEU A 145 11.29 -1.86 -4.04
CA LEU A 145 11.03 -2.47 -5.34
C LEU A 145 10.20 -3.76 -5.22
N SER A 146 10.46 -4.58 -4.21
CA SER A 146 9.68 -5.81 -3.97
C SER A 146 8.22 -5.50 -3.65
N ALA A 147 7.97 -4.50 -2.80
CA ALA A 147 6.62 -4.07 -2.47
C ALA A 147 5.90 -3.45 -3.67
N SER A 148 6.59 -2.57 -4.41
CA SER A 148 6.08 -1.95 -5.63
C SER A 148 5.71 -2.99 -6.69
N SER A 149 6.56 -4.01 -6.86
CA SER A 149 6.27 -5.12 -7.77
C SER A 149 5.01 -5.88 -7.36
N GLY A 150 4.79 -6.12 -6.06
CA GLY A 150 3.57 -6.77 -5.57
C GLY A 150 2.32 -5.96 -5.90
N PHE A 151 2.36 -4.64 -5.67
CA PHE A 151 1.30 -3.72 -6.04
C PHE A 151 1.02 -3.73 -7.55
N PHE A 152 2.06 -3.67 -8.39
CA PHE A 152 1.88 -3.68 -9.85
C PHE A 152 1.30 -4.98 -10.36
N CYS A 153 1.74 -6.14 -9.85
CA CYS A 153 1.20 -7.44 -10.26
C CYS A 153 -0.30 -7.58 -9.98
N ASN A 154 -0.81 -6.90 -8.94
CA ASN A 154 -2.24 -6.92 -8.62
C ASN A 154 -3.08 -6.03 -9.55
N LEU A 155 -2.47 -5.00 -10.15
CA LEU A 155 -3.17 -4.01 -10.96
C LEU A 155 -2.97 -4.21 -12.47
N ILE A 156 -1.76 -4.55 -12.88
CA ILE A 156 -1.34 -4.62 -14.29
C ILE A 156 -1.57 -6.03 -14.80
N THR A 157 -2.76 -6.24 -15.34
CA THR A 157 -3.16 -7.46 -16.05
C THR A 157 -3.51 -7.15 -17.52
N PRO A 158 -3.45 -8.13 -18.43
CA PRO A 158 -3.83 -7.92 -19.83
C PRO A 158 -5.21 -7.28 -19.98
N ASN A 159 -6.19 -7.72 -19.19
CA ASN A 159 -7.55 -7.19 -19.22
C ASN A 159 -7.66 -5.76 -18.67
N SER A 160 -6.84 -5.40 -17.69
CA SER A 160 -6.88 -4.05 -17.10
C SER A 160 -6.22 -3.00 -17.99
N VAL A 161 -5.17 -3.36 -18.73
CA VAL A 161 -4.42 -2.42 -19.58
C VAL A 161 -5.22 -2.04 -20.83
N THR A 162 -6.10 -2.92 -21.33
CA THR A 162 -6.99 -2.57 -22.46
C THR A 162 -7.97 -1.45 -22.12
N LEU A 163 -8.21 -1.16 -20.84
CA LEU A 163 -9.08 -0.09 -20.37
C LEU A 163 -8.39 1.29 -20.36
N LEU A 164 -7.08 1.34 -20.60
CA LEU A 164 -6.30 2.58 -20.59
C LEU A 164 -6.29 3.26 -21.96
N ASN A 165 -6.32 4.59 -21.94
CA ASN A 165 -6.03 5.38 -23.14
C ASN A 165 -4.52 5.33 -23.48
N SER A 166 -4.14 5.83 -24.65
CA SER A 166 -2.75 5.80 -25.13
C SER A 166 -1.78 6.56 -24.23
N ALA A 167 -2.19 7.69 -23.64
CA ALA A 167 -1.34 8.48 -22.75
C ALA A 167 -1.06 7.75 -21.42
N ASP A 168 -2.08 7.12 -20.84
CA ASP A 168 -1.95 6.37 -19.59
C ASP A 168 -1.16 5.06 -19.79
N LYS A 169 -1.35 4.37 -20.94
CA LYS A 169 -0.49 3.25 -21.33
C LYS A 169 0.96 3.68 -21.44
N SER A 170 1.22 4.79 -22.13
CA SER A 170 2.57 5.33 -22.29
C SER A 170 3.20 5.69 -20.93
N PHE A 171 2.43 6.30 -20.02
CA PHE A 171 2.89 6.55 -18.66
C PHE A 171 3.30 5.24 -17.95
N LEU A 172 2.45 4.21 -17.97
CA LEU A 172 2.77 2.93 -17.33
C LEU A 172 3.98 2.23 -17.95
N GLN A 173 4.21 2.37 -19.27
CA GLN A 173 5.40 1.85 -19.94
C GLN A 173 6.66 2.52 -19.40
N HIS A 174 6.69 3.86 -19.41
CA HIS A 174 7.82 4.63 -18.90
C HIS A 174 8.08 4.34 -17.41
N HIS A 175 7.01 4.30 -16.61
CA HIS A 175 7.08 3.95 -15.21
C HIS A 175 7.70 2.56 -15.00
N THR A 176 7.17 1.55 -15.69
CA THR A 176 7.67 0.17 -15.55
C THR A 176 9.13 0.05 -15.99
N LEU A 177 9.52 0.72 -17.08
CA LEU A 177 10.91 0.77 -17.54
C LEU A 177 11.83 1.44 -16.50
N HIS A 178 11.38 2.53 -15.88
CA HIS A 178 12.12 3.18 -14.81
C HIS A 178 12.32 2.21 -13.62
N MET A 179 11.26 1.54 -13.17
CA MET A 179 11.34 0.56 -12.08
C MET A 179 12.27 -0.61 -12.41
N VAL A 180 12.27 -1.11 -13.66
CA VAL A 180 13.25 -2.10 -14.15
C VAL A 180 14.67 -1.56 -14.07
N SER A 181 14.91 -0.32 -14.49
CA SER A 181 16.24 0.29 -14.45
C SER A 181 16.79 0.39 -13.03
N MET A 182 15.90 0.56 -12.04
CA MET A 182 16.27 0.62 -10.62
C MET A 182 16.75 -0.73 -10.08
N VAL A 183 16.35 -1.85 -10.69
CA VAL A 183 16.79 -3.19 -10.28
C VAL A 183 18.30 -3.40 -10.52
N ILE A 184 18.90 -2.68 -11.48
CA ILE A 184 20.34 -2.74 -11.78
C ILE A 184 21.18 -2.26 -10.59
N TYR A 185 20.62 -1.41 -9.72
CA TYR A 185 21.30 -0.88 -8.53
C TYR A 185 21.17 -1.79 -7.30
N ILE A 186 20.56 -2.97 -7.43
CA ILE A 186 20.47 -3.97 -6.36
C ILE A 186 21.55 -5.04 -6.56
N ASN A 187 22.09 -5.59 -5.46
CA ASN A 187 23.00 -6.74 -5.49
C ASN A 187 22.45 -7.92 -6.31
N SER A 188 23.32 -8.57 -7.10
CA SER A 188 22.96 -9.57 -8.12
C SER A 188 22.12 -10.75 -7.63
N ASN A 189 22.34 -11.23 -6.39
CA ASN A 189 21.57 -12.36 -5.84
C ASN A 189 20.10 -12.01 -5.56
N ASN A 190 19.79 -10.72 -5.39
CA ASN A 190 18.45 -10.23 -5.11
C ASN A 190 17.75 -9.72 -6.37
N SER A 191 18.50 -9.32 -7.41
CA SER A 191 17.95 -8.80 -8.66
C SER A 191 17.14 -9.84 -9.43
N GLU A 192 17.60 -11.10 -9.49
CA GLU A 192 16.90 -12.16 -10.26
C GLU A 192 15.43 -12.35 -9.82
N LYS A 193 15.16 -12.22 -8.52
CA LYS A 193 13.80 -12.35 -7.97
C LYS A 193 12.88 -11.20 -8.38
N LEU A 194 13.43 -10.01 -8.65
CA LEU A 194 12.66 -8.80 -8.96
C LEU A 194 12.56 -8.52 -10.46
N VAL A 195 13.57 -8.90 -11.24
CA VAL A 195 13.58 -8.68 -12.70
C VAL A 195 12.37 -9.33 -13.37
N LEU A 196 12.06 -10.58 -13.02
CA LEU A 196 10.98 -11.34 -13.68
C LEU A 196 9.59 -10.69 -13.52
N PRO A 197 9.13 -10.32 -12.32
CA PRO A 197 7.88 -9.59 -12.15
C PRO A 197 7.80 -8.28 -12.96
N PHE A 198 8.86 -7.47 -12.96
CA PHE A 198 8.83 -6.21 -13.71
C PHE A 198 8.83 -6.42 -15.23
N ILE A 199 9.58 -7.40 -15.75
CA ILE A 199 9.54 -7.77 -17.16
C ILE A 199 8.14 -8.25 -17.56
N ARG A 200 7.48 -9.05 -16.72
CA ARG A 200 6.10 -9.48 -16.96
C ARG A 200 5.16 -8.27 -17.05
N ASN A 201 5.24 -7.34 -16.12
CA ASN A 201 4.44 -6.11 -16.18
C ASN A 201 4.75 -5.33 -17.46
N LEU A 202 6.02 -5.17 -17.84
CA LEU A 202 6.42 -4.46 -19.05
C LEU A 202 5.82 -5.12 -20.31
N SER A 203 5.80 -6.46 -20.37
CA SER A 203 5.20 -7.22 -21.47
C SER A 203 3.69 -7.02 -21.59
N VAL A 204 3.01 -6.77 -20.47
CA VAL A 204 1.56 -6.52 -20.45
C VAL A 204 1.23 -5.11 -20.90
N VAL A 205 2.04 -4.11 -20.50
CA VAL A 205 1.79 -2.70 -20.88
C VAL A 205 2.32 -2.38 -22.29
N SER A 206 3.31 -3.13 -22.78
CA SER A 206 3.91 -2.91 -24.10
C SER A 206 3.42 -3.94 -25.10
N GLU A 207 2.34 -3.62 -25.81
CA GLU A 207 1.87 -4.40 -26.95
C GLU A 207 3.01 -4.54 -28.00
N GLY A 208 3.40 -5.78 -28.30
CA GLY A 208 4.35 -6.08 -29.38
C GLY A 208 5.84 -6.18 -29.00
N LEU A 209 6.20 -6.06 -27.71
CA LEU A 209 7.63 -6.10 -27.30
C LEU A 209 8.26 -7.51 -27.39
N TYR A 210 7.45 -8.54 -27.58
CA TYR A 210 7.85 -9.96 -27.65
C TYR A 210 7.19 -10.75 -28.80
N THR A 211 6.59 -10.06 -29.77
CA THR A 211 6.07 -10.64 -31.03
C THR A 211 6.91 -10.18 -32.19
#